data_AF-A0AAN5PH88-F1
#
_entry.id   AF-A0AAN5PH88-F1
#
_cell.length_a   1.000
_cell.length_b   1.000
_cell.length_c   1.000
_cell.angle_alpha   90.00
_cell.angle_beta   90.00
_cell.angle_gamma   90.00
#
_symmetry.space_group_name_H-M   'P 1'
#
loop_
_entity.id
_entity.type
_entity.pdbx_description
1 polymer ?
#
loop_
_entity_poly.entity_id
_entity_poly.type
_entity_poly.pdbx_seq_one_letter_code
_entity_poly.pdbx_strand_id
1 'polypeptide(L)'
;MITNNIRFNWIIFILLISLLNLANINELHADEAGEQSQFNLESYSPQTKKLCQTVAHLSAPGQNQLDEASKASLKNCDALDLYYGFNTAPDYDKAFQCALMNKDYNVLVMAYANGRGVKFNPDLAMHFACMMEDAAPAEMDGRIAHLAQIKQGNKKTSFDICDDITSGYMMGWCSSIDQRLQDAKRNKKINALVSQWTTQEQLLYQQVRKTAEVYIHDHSMNEIDLSGTARSAFAINAQLGLNQSLFELLQKVDRCEAPLVTTKQYEELDRQLNSIYKKLMADTTSFQYTTITKEGIKKTEIAWIKYRDAWIQLARVKCPKISAESWQALLIQDRIKLLNEILELAE
;
A
#
# COMPACT_ATOMS: atom_id res chain seq x y z
N MET A 1 -57.23 31.68 8.12
CA MET A 1 -58.34 30.80 8.53
C MET A 1 -58.45 29.69 7.50
N ILE A 2 -58.30 28.45 7.97
CA ILE A 2 -58.80 27.16 7.48
C ILE A 2 -57.81 26.10 7.97
N THR A 3 -58.31 25.30 8.88
CA THR A 3 -57.72 24.14 9.54
C THR A 3 -57.73 22.93 8.61
N ASN A 4 -56.81 21.97 8.78
CA ASN A 4 -57.18 20.65 9.29
C ASN A 4 -56.01 19.66 9.40
N ASN A 5 -56.01 18.99 10.56
CA ASN A 5 -55.35 17.73 10.89
C ASN A 5 -55.61 16.64 9.85
N ILE A 6 -54.73 15.62 9.77
CA ILE A 6 -55.06 14.20 9.99
C ILE A 6 -53.76 13.37 10.10
N ARG A 7 -53.61 12.67 11.22
CA ARG A 7 -52.73 11.51 11.42
C ARG A 7 -53.37 10.30 10.73
N PHE A 8 -52.64 9.53 9.91
CA PHE A 8 -53.09 8.19 9.52
C PHE A 8 -51.91 7.21 9.29
N ASN A 9 -51.82 6.24 10.21
CA ASN A 9 -51.33 4.86 10.14
C ASN A 9 -50.22 4.45 9.16
N TRP A 10 -49.01 4.22 9.70
CA TRP A 10 -47.86 3.56 9.05
C TRP A 10 -47.82 2.02 9.20
N ILE A 11 -48.82 1.40 9.83
CA ILE A 11 -48.77 -0.02 10.23
C ILE A 11 -49.28 -0.99 9.14
N ILE A 12 -49.87 -0.49 8.04
CA ILE A 12 -50.46 -1.36 7.00
C ILE A 12 -49.48 -1.67 5.84
N PHE A 13 -48.35 -0.95 5.73
CA PHE A 13 -47.41 -1.16 4.60
C PHE A 13 -46.37 -2.27 4.82
N ILE A 14 -46.22 -2.79 6.05
CA ILE A 14 -45.19 -3.78 6.40
C ILE A 14 -45.71 -5.24 6.31
N LEU A 15 -47.03 -5.44 6.19
CA LEU A 15 -47.65 -6.78 6.18
C LEU A 15 -47.96 -7.35 4.78
N LEU A 16 -47.71 -6.60 3.71
CA LEU A 16 -48.05 -7.00 2.32
C LEU A 16 -46.84 -7.34 1.42
N ILE A 17 -45.61 -7.19 1.91
CA ILE A 17 -44.40 -7.64 1.19
C ILE A 17 -43.89 -8.99 1.74
N SER A 18 -44.41 -9.43 2.89
CA SER A 18 -44.00 -10.66 3.58
C SER A 18 -44.71 -11.94 3.13
N LEU A 19 -45.54 -11.90 2.08
CA LEU A 19 -46.41 -13.03 1.69
C LEU A 19 -46.39 -13.38 0.18
N LEU A 20 -45.45 -12.85 -0.59
CA LEU A 20 -45.26 -13.23 -2.00
C LEU A 20 -43.79 -13.57 -2.25
N ASN A 21 -43.37 -14.77 -1.82
CA ASN A 21 -42.27 -15.56 -2.40
C ASN A 21 -42.15 -16.95 -1.72
N LEU A 22 -43.28 -17.59 -1.40
CA LEU A 22 -43.36 -19.00 -1.03
C LEU A 22 -44.08 -19.76 -2.14
N ALA A 23 -43.39 -19.96 -3.28
CA ALA A 23 -43.68 -21.00 -4.27
C ALA A 23 -42.65 -20.94 -5.41
N ASN A 24 -41.46 -21.49 -5.16
CA ASN A 24 -40.64 -22.09 -6.20
C ASN A 24 -39.72 -23.10 -5.52
N ILE A 25 -40.27 -24.29 -5.28
CA ILE A 25 -39.49 -25.48 -4.94
C ILE A 25 -38.91 -25.96 -6.27
N ASN A 26 -37.73 -25.45 -6.63
CA ASN A 26 -36.83 -26.22 -7.48
C ASN A 26 -36.03 -27.12 -6.55
N GLU A 27 -36.13 -28.43 -6.79
CA GLU A 27 -35.25 -29.44 -6.24
C GLU A 27 -33.79 -29.01 -6.51
N LEU A 28 -33.10 -28.57 -5.46
CA LEU A 28 -31.64 -28.48 -5.47
C LEU A 28 -31.12 -29.91 -5.34
N HIS A 29 -30.88 -30.52 -6.50
CA HIS A 29 -29.90 -31.60 -6.57
C HIS A 29 -28.59 -31.07 -6.01
N ALA A 30 -28.07 -31.76 -5.00
CA ALA A 30 -26.71 -31.59 -4.54
C ALA A 30 -25.79 -32.00 -5.69
N ASP A 31 -25.23 -31.01 -6.39
CA ASP A 31 -24.08 -31.23 -7.27
C ASP A 31 -22.86 -31.55 -6.39
N GLU A 32 -22.71 -32.83 -6.05
CA GLU A 32 -21.40 -33.44 -5.83
C GLU A 32 -20.72 -33.63 -7.20
N ALA A 33 -20.42 -32.53 -7.88
CA ALA A 33 -19.58 -32.50 -9.06
C ALA A 33 -18.42 -31.56 -8.75
N GLY A 34 -17.22 -32.14 -8.58
CA GLY A 34 -16.00 -31.36 -8.40
C GLY A 34 -15.88 -30.31 -9.49
N GLU A 35 -15.81 -29.05 -9.09
CA GLU A 35 -15.54 -27.91 -9.97
C GLU A 35 -14.22 -28.19 -10.69
N GLN A 36 -14.27 -28.73 -11.90
CA GLN A 36 -13.10 -28.86 -12.77
C GLN A 36 -12.69 -27.44 -13.12
N SER A 37 -11.70 -26.91 -12.40
CA SER A 37 -11.13 -25.59 -12.68
C SER A 37 -10.51 -25.62 -14.08
N GLN A 38 -11.23 -25.10 -15.07
CA GLN A 38 -10.68 -24.92 -16.41
C GLN A 38 -9.73 -23.73 -16.36
N PHE A 39 -8.43 -24.00 -16.24
CA PHE A 39 -7.43 -22.94 -16.26
C PHE A 39 -7.42 -22.24 -17.63
N ASN A 40 -7.52 -20.92 -17.64
CA ASN A 40 -7.27 -20.13 -18.83
C ASN A 40 -5.75 -19.95 -19.01
N LEU A 41 -5.15 -20.77 -19.87
CA LEU A 41 -3.69 -20.83 -20.02
C LEU A 41 -3.20 -20.31 -21.37
N GLU A 42 -4.07 -19.78 -22.25
CA GLU A 42 -3.75 -19.54 -23.66
C GLU A 42 -2.51 -18.67 -23.86
N SER A 43 -2.32 -17.66 -23.00
CA SER A 43 -1.23 -16.68 -23.03
C SER A 43 0.10 -17.18 -22.44
N TYR A 44 0.14 -18.35 -21.81
CA TYR A 44 1.34 -18.85 -21.11
C TYR A 44 2.22 -19.76 -21.97
N SER A 45 3.48 -19.94 -21.54
CA SER A 45 4.43 -20.82 -22.21
C SER A 45 3.94 -22.28 -22.25
N PRO A 46 4.40 -23.10 -23.23
CA PRO A 46 4.07 -24.52 -23.28
C PRO A 46 4.47 -25.29 -22.00
N GLN A 47 5.56 -24.88 -21.35
CA GLN A 47 6.00 -25.49 -20.09
C GLN A 47 5.02 -25.21 -18.95
N THR A 48 4.62 -23.95 -18.79
CA THR A 48 3.62 -23.55 -17.79
C THR A 48 2.30 -24.25 -18.02
N LYS A 49 1.82 -24.30 -19.27
CA LYS A 49 0.62 -25.06 -19.66
C LYS A 49 0.69 -26.50 -19.18
N LYS A 50 1.79 -27.18 -19.51
CA LYS A 50 2.02 -28.58 -19.12
C LYS A 50 2.03 -28.76 -17.61
N LEU A 51 2.72 -27.89 -16.87
CA LEU A 51 2.80 -27.97 -15.40
C LEU A 51 1.44 -27.73 -14.74
N CYS A 52 0.71 -26.69 -15.16
CA CYS A 52 -0.64 -26.44 -14.68
C CYS A 52 -1.58 -27.62 -14.95
N GLN A 53 -1.53 -28.22 -16.14
CA GLN A 53 -2.31 -29.43 -16.44
C GLN A 53 -2.02 -30.60 -15.48
N THR A 54 -0.79 -30.74 -14.98
CA THR A 54 -0.47 -31.81 -14.01
C THR A 54 -1.15 -31.64 -12.66
N VAL A 55 -1.55 -30.42 -12.30
CA VAL A 55 -2.18 -30.11 -11.01
C VAL A 55 -3.67 -29.73 -11.14
N ALA A 56 -4.21 -29.66 -12.37
CA ALA A 56 -5.60 -29.26 -12.62
C ALA A 56 -6.65 -30.16 -11.97
N HIS A 57 -6.31 -31.44 -11.73
CA HIS A 57 -7.20 -32.43 -11.14
C HIS A 57 -7.23 -32.39 -9.60
N LEU A 58 -6.36 -31.59 -8.96
CA LEU A 58 -6.30 -31.53 -7.50
C LEU A 58 -7.55 -30.86 -6.95
N SER A 59 -8.16 -31.48 -5.94
CA SER A 59 -9.22 -30.84 -5.16
C SER A 59 -8.57 -29.85 -4.20
N ALA A 60 -8.78 -28.57 -4.46
CA ALA A 60 -8.38 -27.49 -3.57
C ALA A 60 -9.36 -27.37 -2.39
N PRO A 61 -8.86 -27.27 -1.14
CA PRO A 61 -9.68 -26.80 -0.03
C PRO A 61 -10.34 -25.47 -0.38
N GLY A 62 -11.65 -25.36 -0.12
CA GLY A 62 -12.42 -24.14 -0.29
C GLY A 62 -13.07 -23.70 1.01
N GLN A 63 -13.72 -22.53 1.00
CA GLN A 63 -14.41 -21.97 2.18
C GLN A 63 -15.43 -22.92 2.84
N ASN A 64 -15.97 -23.89 2.10
CA ASN A 64 -16.93 -24.88 2.60
C ASN A 64 -16.32 -25.84 3.64
N GLN A 65 -14.98 -25.90 3.73
CA GLN A 65 -14.28 -26.71 4.72
C GLN A 65 -14.08 -25.98 6.07
N LEU A 66 -14.40 -24.69 6.14
CA LEU A 66 -14.38 -23.93 7.39
C LEU A 66 -15.69 -24.15 8.15
N ASP A 67 -15.61 -24.32 9.47
CA ASP A 67 -16.80 -24.33 10.32
C ASP A 67 -17.43 -22.93 10.43
N GLU A 68 -18.70 -22.87 10.84
CA GLU A 68 -19.45 -21.62 10.92
C GLU A 68 -18.86 -20.63 11.93
N ALA A 69 -18.23 -21.13 13.00
CA ALA A 69 -17.56 -20.28 14.00
C ALA A 69 -16.35 -19.56 13.40
N SER A 70 -15.55 -20.28 12.60
CA SER A 70 -14.39 -19.76 11.89
C SER A 70 -14.82 -18.72 10.87
N LYS A 71 -15.83 -19.01 10.04
CA LYS A 71 -16.40 -18.05 9.08
C LYS A 71 -16.89 -16.77 9.77
N ALA A 72 -17.62 -16.90 10.88
CA ALA A 72 -18.11 -15.75 11.62
C ALA A 72 -16.97 -14.88 12.18
N SER A 73 -15.91 -15.50 12.69
CA SER A 73 -14.75 -14.80 13.24
C SER A 73 -13.89 -14.08 12.19
N LEU A 74 -13.99 -14.51 10.92
CA LEU A 74 -13.14 -14.04 9.83
C LEU A 74 -13.83 -13.08 8.86
N LYS A 75 -15.10 -12.71 9.08
CA LYS A 75 -15.94 -11.94 8.13
C LYS A 75 -15.31 -10.68 7.49
N ASN A 76 -14.30 -10.07 8.12
CA ASN A 76 -13.56 -8.91 7.59
C ASN A 76 -12.03 -9.06 7.76
N CYS A 77 -11.53 -10.29 7.72
CA CYS A 77 -10.11 -10.54 7.85
C CYS A 77 -9.33 -10.02 6.63
N ASP A 78 -8.10 -9.56 6.86
CA ASP A 78 -7.11 -9.27 5.81
C ASP A 78 -6.07 -10.41 5.84
N ALA A 79 -6.13 -11.31 4.85
CA ALA A 79 -5.24 -12.46 4.77
C ALA A 79 -3.78 -12.03 4.65
N LEU A 80 -3.52 -10.92 3.96
CA LEU A 80 -2.20 -10.36 3.76
C LEU A 80 -1.65 -9.79 5.07
N ASP A 81 -2.49 -9.07 5.84
CA ASP A 81 -2.11 -8.56 7.17
C ASP A 81 -1.73 -9.68 8.13
N LEU A 82 -2.54 -10.75 8.14
CA LEU A 82 -2.31 -11.93 8.97
C LEU A 82 -1.07 -12.71 8.52
N TYR A 83 -0.82 -12.81 7.21
CA TYR A 83 0.32 -13.55 6.67
C TYR A 83 1.65 -12.83 6.89
N TYR A 84 1.72 -11.53 6.59
CA TYR A 84 2.95 -10.77 6.75
C TYR A 84 3.17 -10.27 8.18
N GLY A 85 2.10 -10.13 8.97
CA GLY A 85 2.18 -9.60 10.33
C GLY A 85 2.76 -8.19 10.34
N PHE A 86 2.12 -7.24 9.64
CA PHE A 86 2.69 -5.90 9.52
C PHE A 86 2.83 -5.23 10.89
N ASN A 87 1.76 -5.17 11.68
CA ASN A 87 1.74 -4.52 13.01
C ASN A 87 1.85 -5.49 14.19
N THR A 88 1.67 -6.79 13.96
CA THR A 88 1.71 -7.85 14.97
C THR A 88 2.46 -9.06 14.43
N ALA A 89 2.74 -10.08 15.25
CA ALA A 89 3.33 -11.30 14.71
C ALA A 89 2.37 -11.96 13.70
N PRO A 90 2.88 -12.57 12.61
CA PRO A 90 2.05 -13.34 11.69
C PRO A 90 1.18 -14.39 12.38
N ASP A 91 -0.07 -14.52 11.94
CA ASP A 91 -1.02 -15.56 12.36
C ASP A 91 -1.36 -16.40 11.13
N TYR A 92 -0.49 -17.36 10.82
CA TYR A 92 -0.57 -18.11 9.56
C TYR A 92 -1.80 -18.99 9.45
N ASP A 93 -2.31 -19.54 10.56
CA ASP A 93 -3.53 -20.34 10.57
C ASP A 93 -4.73 -19.49 10.16
N LYS A 94 -4.89 -18.30 10.77
CA LYS A 94 -5.95 -17.37 10.36
C LYS A 94 -5.72 -16.79 8.98
N ALA A 95 -4.48 -16.52 8.59
CA ALA A 95 -4.15 -16.04 7.25
C ALA A 95 -4.64 -17.03 6.19
N PHE A 96 -4.34 -18.32 6.38
CA PHE A 96 -4.77 -19.39 5.49
C PHE A 96 -6.30 -19.51 5.42
N GLN A 97 -6.98 -19.56 6.58
CA GLN A 97 -8.45 -19.63 6.61
C GLN A 97 -9.10 -18.40 5.98
N CYS A 98 -8.56 -17.21 6.25
CA CYS A 98 -9.00 -15.97 5.63
C CYS A 98 -8.83 -16.00 4.10
N ALA A 99 -7.68 -16.49 3.63
CA ALA A 99 -7.40 -16.61 2.22
C ALA A 99 -8.33 -17.61 1.51
N LEU A 100 -8.69 -18.72 2.18
CA LEU A 100 -9.71 -19.66 1.67
C LEU A 100 -11.09 -19.02 1.57
N MET A 101 -11.49 -18.24 2.56
CA MET A 101 -12.79 -17.56 2.60
C MET A 101 -12.90 -16.51 1.49
N ASN A 102 -11.83 -15.74 1.26
CA ASN A 102 -11.80 -14.64 0.30
C ASN A 102 -11.30 -15.03 -1.09
N LYS A 103 -10.92 -16.31 -1.30
CA LYS A 103 -10.22 -16.78 -2.50
C LYS A 103 -8.96 -15.97 -2.81
N ASP A 104 -8.20 -15.59 -1.78
CA ASP A 104 -6.94 -14.86 -1.95
C ASP A 104 -5.83 -15.82 -2.39
N TYR A 105 -5.74 -16.03 -3.70
CA TYR A 105 -4.78 -16.95 -4.29
C TYR A 105 -3.32 -16.54 -4.01
N ASN A 106 -3.02 -15.25 -3.84
CA ASN A 106 -1.64 -14.82 -3.52
C ASN A 106 -1.19 -15.44 -2.19
N VAL A 107 -2.01 -15.31 -1.15
CA VAL A 107 -1.72 -15.87 0.17
C VAL A 107 -1.79 -17.39 0.16
N LEU A 108 -2.74 -18.01 -0.56
CA LEU A 108 -2.84 -19.48 -0.64
C LEU A 108 -1.61 -20.12 -1.29
N VAL A 109 -1.09 -19.53 -2.39
CA VAL A 109 0.16 -19.98 -3.01
C VAL A 109 1.30 -19.91 -2.00
N MET A 110 1.49 -18.76 -1.34
CA MET A 110 2.56 -18.58 -0.35
C MET A 110 2.40 -19.50 0.87
N ALA A 111 1.18 -19.77 1.33
CA ALA A 111 0.91 -20.65 2.47
C ALA A 111 1.33 -22.08 2.16
N TYR A 112 0.91 -22.64 1.03
CA TYR A 112 1.25 -24.00 0.61
C TYR A 112 2.71 -24.16 0.19
N ALA A 113 3.29 -23.17 -0.48
CA ALA A 113 4.69 -23.18 -0.91
C ALA A 113 5.66 -23.12 0.28
N ASN A 114 5.26 -22.48 1.39
CA ASN A 114 6.11 -22.38 2.59
C ASN A 114 5.71 -23.34 3.72
N GLY A 115 4.52 -23.97 3.65
CA GLY A 115 3.98 -24.75 4.76
C GLY A 115 3.64 -23.90 5.99
N ARG A 116 3.12 -22.69 5.78
CA ARG A 116 2.74 -21.75 6.84
C ARG A 116 1.22 -21.74 7.00
N GLY A 117 0.74 -22.15 8.17
CA GLY A 117 -0.70 -22.30 8.46
C GLY A 117 -1.33 -23.54 7.83
N VAL A 118 -0.57 -24.29 7.03
CA VAL A 118 -0.99 -25.51 6.34
C VAL A 118 0.23 -26.39 6.09
N LYS A 119 0.02 -27.68 5.85
CA LYS A 119 1.11 -28.59 5.46
C LYS A 119 1.71 -28.15 4.13
N PHE A 120 3.04 -28.05 4.06
CA PHE A 120 3.78 -27.80 2.82
C PHE A 120 3.31 -28.73 1.70
N ASN A 121 2.81 -28.13 0.61
CA ASN A 121 2.31 -28.85 -0.54
C ASN A 121 2.51 -28.01 -1.81
N PRO A 122 3.67 -28.13 -2.50
CA PRO A 122 3.98 -27.31 -3.65
C PRO A 122 3.08 -27.61 -4.86
N ASP A 123 2.43 -28.77 -4.90
CA ASP A 123 1.45 -29.10 -5.94
C ASP A 123 0.14 -28.32 -5.76
N LEU A 124 -0.33 -28.16 -4.52
CA LEU A 124 -1.47 -27.26 -4.25
C LEU A 124 -1.08 -25.79 -4.42
N ALA A 125 0.14 -25.38 -4.05
CA ALA A 125 0.62 -24.03 -4.35
C ALA A 125 0.58 -23.75 -5.87
N MET A 126 1.07 -24.69 -6.67
CA MET A 126 1.03 -24.61 -8.13
C MET A 126 -0.42 -24.59 -8.66
N HIS A 127 -1.30 -25.41 -8.10
CA HIS A 127 -2.72 -25.40 -8.46
C HIS A 127 -3.35 -24.02 -8.26
N PHE A 128 -3.20 -23.41 -7.07
CA PHE A 128 -3.74 -22.08 -6.81
C PHE A 128 -3.09 -20.99 -7.68
N ALA A 129 -1.80 -21.11 -8.00
CA ALA A 129 -1.16 -20.18 -8.93
C ALA A 129 -1.80 -20.27 -10.33
N CYS A 130 -2.08 -21.48 -10.83
CA CYS A 130 -2.75 -21.68 -12.12
C CYS A 130 -4.23 -21.21 -12.14
N MET A 131 -4.85 -20.96 -10.97
CA MET A 131 -6.19 -20.37 -10.86
C MET A 131 -6.21 -18.84 -10.96
N MET A 132 -5.04 -18.19 -11.02
CA MET A 132 -4.97 -16.73 -11.15
C MET A 132 -5.27 -16.31 -12.59
N GLU A 133 -6.44 -15.74 -12.81
CA GLU A 133 -6.95 -15.40 -14.15
C GLU A 133 -6.27 -14.16 -14.77
N ASP A 134 -5.81 -13.22 -13.94
CA ASP A 134 -5.29 -11.91 -14.38
C ASP A 134 -3.77 -11.75 -14.25
N ALA A 135 -3.03 -12.85 -14.13
CA ALA A 135 -1.58 -12.78 -14.01
C ALA A 135 -0.89 -12.45 -15.34
N ALA A 136 0.14 -11.61 -15.31
CA ALA A 136 0.94 -11.35 -16.50
C ALA A 136 1.68 -12.63 -16.96
N PRO A 137 1.78 -12.92 -18.28
CA PRO A 137 2.35 -14.18 -18.73
C PRO A 137 3.77 -14.47 -18.25
N ALA A 138 4.66 -13.49 -18.28
CA ALA A 138 6.04 -13.66 -17.82
C ALA A 138 6.12 -13.89 -16.30
N GLU A 139 5.28 -13.21 -15.52
CA GLU A 139 5.14 -13.39 -14.07
C GLU A 139 4.65 -14.81 -13.75
N MET A 140 3.61 -15.28 -14.44
CA MET A 140 3.09 -16.64 -14.26
C MET A 140 4.11 -17.70 -14.69
N ASP A 141 4.79 -17.52 -15.82
CA ASP A 141 5.83 -18.44 -16.27
C ASP A 141 6.98 -18.55 -15.26
N GLY A 142 7.44 -17.42 -14.71
CA GLY A 142 8.43 -17.37 -13.63
C GLY A 142 7.95 -18.09 -12.38
N ARG A 143 6.73 -17.75 -11.92
CA ARG A 143 6.10 -18.32 -10.72
C ARG A 143 5.95 -19.83 -10.78
N ILE A 144 5.43 -20.36 -11.88
CA ILE A 144 5.26 -21.81 -12.05
C ILE A 144 6.61 -22.51 -12.13
N ALA A 145 7.61 -21.92 -12.79
CA ALA A 145 8.97 -22.45 -12.82
C ALA A 145 9.61 -22.46 -11.41
N HIS A 146 9.44 -21.39 -10.64
CA HIS A 146 9.93 -21.28 -9.26
C HIS A 146 9.28 -22.32 -8.34
N LEU A 147 7.96 -22.48 -8.38
CA LEU A 147 7.23 -23.52 -7.63
C LEU A 147 7.68 -24.95 -8.03
N ALA A 148 7.96 -25.18 -9.31
CA ALA A 148 8.50 -26.46 -9.77
C ALA A 148 9.91 -26.75 -9.19
N GLN A 149 10.75 -25.73 -9.02
CA GLN A 149 12.06 -25.87 -8.36
C GLN A 149 11.91 -26.18 -6.87
N ILE A 150 10.97 -25.53 -6.17
CA ILE A 150 10.66 -25.81 -4.76
C ILE A 150 10.23 -27.27 -4.59
N LYS A 151 9.36 -27.77 -5.49
CA LYS A 151 8.94 -29.19 -5.51
C LYS A 151 10.12 -30.15 -5.64
N GLN A 152 11.13 -29.80 -6.43
CA GLN A 152 12.33 -30.62 -6.65
C GLN A 152 13.33 -30.60 -5.48
N GLY A 153 12.98 -29.96 -4.36
CA GLY A 153 13.81 -29.93 -3.16
C GLY A 153 14.77 -28.75 -3.09
N ASN A 154 14.64 -27.75 -3.99
CA ASN A 154 15.36 -26.49 -3.87
C ASN A 154 14.72 -25.58 -2.81
N LYS A 155 14.69 -26.05 -1.55
CA LYS A 155 14.09 -25.34 -0.40
C LYS A 155 14.95 -24.20 0.15
N LYS A 156 15.90 -23.67 -0.62
CA LYS A 156 16.94 -22.77 -0.07
C LYS A 156 16.42 -21.38 0.30
N THR A 157 15.21 -21.00 -0.10
CA THR A 157 14.56 -19.73 0.26
C THR A 157 13.06 -19.93 0.50
N SER A 158 12.48 -19.10 1.36
CA SER A 158 11.02 -18.96 1.45
C SER A 158 10.49 -18.38 0.14
N PHE A 159 9.39 -18.92 -0.36
CA PHE A 159 8.71 -18.41 -1.55
C PHE A 159 7.90 -17.15 -1.18
N ASP A 160 8.08 -16.08 -1.92
CA ASP A 160 7.19 -14.92 -1.89
C ASP A 160 6.57 -14.70 -3.27
N ILE A 161 5.29 -14.34 -3.32
CA ILE A 161 4.63 -14.03 -4.59
C ILE A 161 5.30 -12.84 -5.29
N CYS A 162 6.00 -12.00 -4.53
CA CYS A 162 6.78 -10.87 -5.01
C CYS A 162 8.13 -11.25 -5.64
N ASP A 163 8.58 -12.50 -5.53
CA ASP A 163 9.85 -12.95 -6.12
C ASP A 163 9.80 -13.01 -7.66
N ASP A 164 8.60 -13.20 -8.22
CA ASP A 164 8.39 -13.46 -9.64
C ASP A 164 7.75 -12.27 -10.38
N ILE A 165 7.77 -11.06 -9.80
CA ILE A 165 7.07 -9.90 -10.36
C ILE A 165 7.64 -9.46 -11.71
N THR A 166 6.75 -9.29 -12.69
CA THR A 166 7.10 -8.66 -13.98
C THR A 166 6.10 -7.60 -14.42
N SER A 167 4.91 -7.54 -13.79
CA SER A 167 3.85 -6.61 -14.15
C SER A 167 3.89 -5.34 -13.31
N GLY A 168 3.51 -4.20 -13.89
CA GLY A 168 3.39 -2.94 -13.16
C GLY A 168 2.33 -2.97 -12.05
N TYR A 169 1.28 -3.76 -12.25
CA TYR A 169 0.27 -4.03 -11.22
C TYR A 169 0.90 -4.72 -10.00
N MET A 170 1.59 -5.85 -10.19
CA MET A 170 2.23 -6.55 -9.08
C MET A 170 3.41 -5.80 -8.49
N MET A 171 4.15 -5.00 -9.28
CA MET A 171 5.14 -4.06 -8.73
C MET A 171 4.48 -3.12 -7.72
N GLY A 172 3.31 -2.55 -8.03
CA GLY A 172 2.55 -1.71 -7.11
C GLY A 172 2.09 -2.48 -5.86
N TRP A 173 1.55 -3.68 -6.04
CA TRP A 173 1.10 -4.53 -4.94
C TRP A 173 2.24 -4.91 -3.98
N CYS A 174 3.38 -5.35 -4.51
CA CYS A 174 4.57 -5.67 -3.73
C CYS A 174 5.19 -4.45 -3.05
N SER A 175 5.20 -3.29 -3.74
CA SER A 175 5.63 -2.03 -3.11
C SER A 175 4.72 -1.67 -1.93
N SER A 176 3.41 -1.96 -2.00
CA SER A 176 2.48 -1.72 -0.88
C SER A 176 2.76 -2.61 0.33
N ILE A 177 3.22 -3.85 0.11
CA ILE A 177 3.65 -4.76 1.18
C ILE A 177 4.90 -4.24 1.86
N ASP A 178 5.91 -3.88 1.06
CA ASP A 178 7.13 -3.27 1.59
C ASP A 178 6.81 -1.99 2.36
N GLN A 179 5.93 -1.14 1.82
CA GLN A 179 5.45 0.05 2.51
C GLN A 179 4.84 -0.28 3.88
N ARG A 180 3.90 -1.23 3.96
CA ARG A 180 3.27 -1.62 5.23
C ARG A 180 4.30 -2.17 6.23
N LEU A 181 5.28 -2.96 5.78
CA LEU A 181 6.37 -3.48 6.63
C LEU A 181 7.26 -2.36 7.17
N GLN A 182 7.66 -1.43 6.31
CA GLN A 182 8.49 -0.29 6.69
C GLN A 182 7.74 0.66 7.62
N ASP A 183 6.47 0.94 7.31
CA ASP A 183 5.60 1.82 8.09
C ASP A 183 5.39 1.29 9.49
N ALA A 184 5.11 -0.01 9.66
CA ALA A 184 4.97 -0.59 10.98
C ALA A 184 6.26 -0.48 11.82
N LYS A 185 7.42 -0.79 11.22
CA LYS A 185 8.73 -0.64 11.87
C LYS A 185 9.00 0.82 12.27
N ARG A 186 8.72 1.75 11.37
CA ARG A 186 8.96 3.19 11.57
C ARG A 186 8.00 3.78 12.61
N ASN A 187 6.72 3.48 12.51
CA ASN A 187 5.68 3.93 13.44
C ASN A 187 5.93 3.41 14.86
N LYS A 188 6.40 2.17 15.03
CA LYS A 188 6.81 1.68 16.36
C LYS A 188 7.91 2.53 17.00
N LYS A 189 8.94 2.89 16.22
CA LYS A 189 10.04 3.75 16.69
C LYS A 189 9.56 5.18 16.99
N ILE A 190 8.75 5.75 16.11
CA ILE A 190 8.13 7.06 16.29
C ILE A 190 7.29 7.09 17.57
N ASN A 191 6.41 6.11 17.77
CA ASN A 191 5.52 6.06 18.93
C ASN A 191 6.32 5.95 20.23
N ALA A 192 7.37 5.12 20.25
CA ALA A 192 8.26 5.03 21.40
C ALA A 192 8.95 6.38 21.71
N LEU A 193 9.43 7.08 20.68
CA LEU A 193 10.07 8.39 20.81
C LEU A 193 9.11 9.46 21.33
N VAL A 194 7.99 9.65 20.64
CA VAL A 194 7.00 10.70 20.91
C VAL A 194 6.27 10.47 22.24
N SER A 195 6.16 9.22 22.71
CA SER A 195 5.56 8.92 24.02
C SER A 195 6.32 9.54 25.21
N GLN A 196 7.61 9.87 25.03
CA GLN A 196 8.45 10.48 26.05
C GLN A 196 8.39 12.01 26.03
N TRP A 197 7.74 12.60 25.03
CA TRP A 197 7.64 14.04 24.86
C TRP A 197 6.54 14.65 25.75
N THR A 198 6.65 15.95 26.00
CA THR A 198 5.60 16.73 26.68
C THR A 198 4.33 16.78 25.85
N THR A 199 3.18 17.03 26.49
CA THR A 199 1.89 17.19 25.80
C THR A 199 1.93 18.25 24.70
N GLN A 200 2.64 19.36 24.92
CA GLN A 200 2.78 20.42 23.92
C GLN A 200 3.56 19.95 22.69
N GLU A 201 4.68 19.24 22.88
CA GLU A 201 5.46 18.66 21.78
C GLU A 201 4.68 17.60 21.00
N GLN A 202 3.90 16.76 21.70
CA GLN A 202 3.05 15.76 21.06
C GLN A 202 1.98 16.41 20.17
N LEU A 203 1.32 17.48 20.64
CA LEU A 203 0.34 18.23 19.84
C LEU A 203 0.98 18.87 18.60
N LEU A 204 2.18 19.46 18.75
CA LEU A 204 2.92 20.03 17.62
C LEU A 204 3.36 18.95 16.63
N TYR A 205 3.75 17.76 17.11
CA TYR A 205 4.06 16.62 16.25
C TYR A 205 2.83 16.11 15.48
N GLN A 206 1.66 16.06 16.09
CA GLN A 206 0.42 15.73 15.37
C GLN A 206 0.16 16.71 14.24
N GLN A 207 0.44 18.00 14.44
CA GLN A 207 0.33 19.00 13.39
C GLN A 207 1.36 18.78 12.27
N VAL A 208 2.60 18.42 12.60
CA VAL A 208 3.62 17.99 11.62
C VAL A 208 3.14 16.80 10.81
N ARG A 209 2.56 15.78 11.45
CA ARG A 209 2.05 14.59 10.76
C ARG A 209 0.93 14.92 9.79
N LYS A 210 -0.02 15.75 10.20
CA LYS A 210 -1.14 16.18 9.36
C LYS A 210 -0.67 16.95 8.13
N THR A 211 0.30 17.86 8.26
CA THR A 211 0.83 18.60 7.11
C THR A 211 1.73 17.73 6.24
N ALA A 212 2.48 16.81 6.83
CA ALA A 212 3.29 15.83 6.12
C ALA A 212 2.45 14.92 5.23
N GLU A 213 1.33 14.38 5.73
CA GLU A 213 0.44 13.52 4.95
C GLU A 213 -0.01 14.18 3.65
N VAL A 214 -0.38 15.46 3.70
CA VAL A 214 -0.76 16.23 2.51
C VAL A 214 0.43 16.46 1.58
N TYR A 215 1.57 16.89 2.11
CA TYR A 215 2.77 17.15 1.30
C TYR A 215 3.29 15.88 0.62
N ILE A 216 3.43 14.78 1.37
CA ILE A 216 3.94 13.50 0.88
C ILE A 216 3.01 12.93 -0.19
N HIS A 217 1.70 12.98 0.03
CA HIS A 217 0.72 12.59 -0.98
C HIS A 217 0.86 13.45 -2.24
N ASP A 218 0.84 14.78 -2.11
CA ASP A 218 0.92 15.68 -3.25
C ASP A 218 2.23 15.53 -4.03
N HIS A 219 3.36 15.35 -3.36
CA HIS A 219 4.63 15.02 -4.01
C HIS A 219 4.53 13.71 -4.80
N SER A 220 4.06 12.63 -4.17
CA SER A 220 3.97 11.32 -4.82
C SER A 220 3.05 11.27 -6.04
N MET A 221 2.06 12.16 -6.10
CA MET A 221 1.05 12.19 -7.16
C MET A 221 1.31 13.23 -8.24
N ASN A 222 2.02 14.32 -7.91
CA ASN A 222 2.15 15.47 -8.80
C ASN A 222 3.58 15.72 -9.29
N GLU A 223 4.58 15.21 -8.57
CA GLU A 223 6.01 15.48 -8.81
C GLU A 223 6.80 14.25 -9.21
N ILE A 224 6.12 13.12 -9.39
CA ILE A 224 6.66 11.88 -9.93
C ILE A 224 6.04 11.66 -11.30
N ASP A 225 6.84 11.24 -12.29
CA ASP A 225 6.26 10.77 -13.54
C ASP A 225 5.62 9.40 -13.32
N LEU A 226 4.30 9.39 -13.34
CA LEU A 226 3.42 8.24 -13.17
C LEU A 226 2.96 7.69 -14.52
N SER A 227 3.72 7.97 -15.58
CA SER A 227 3.60 7.28 -16.86
C SER A 227 3.98 5.80 -16.73
N GLY A 228 3.55 4.99 -17.69
CA GLY A 228 3.83 3.55 -17.70
C GLY A 228 3.00 2.72 -16.70
N THR A 229 3.29 1.42 -16.65
CA THR A 229 2.51 0.43 -15.89
C THR A 229 2.92 0.36 -14.42
N ALA A 230 4.17 0.70 -14.09
CA ALA A 230 4.72 0.65 -12.73
C ALA A 230 4.38 1.87 -11.85
N ARG A 231 3.54 2.79 -12.35
CA ARG A 231 3.17 4.05 -11.68
C ARG A 231 2.80 3.92 -10.21
N SER A 232 2.06 2.89 -9.82
CA SER A 232 1.67 2.69 -8.41
C SER A 232 2.90 2.44 -7.53
N ALA A 233 3.88 1.67 -8.01
CA ALA A 233 5.14 1.44 -7.30
C ALA A 233 5.95 2.74 -7.17
N PHE A 234 6.01 3.55 -8.23
CA PHE A 234 6.73 4.84 -8.19
C PHE A 234 6.12 5.80 -7.17
N ALA A 235 4.79 5.94 -7.15
CA ALA A 235 4.10 6.74 -6.16
C ALA A 235 4.37 6.23 -4.73
N ILE A 236 4.25 4.92 -4.49
CA ILE A 236 4.51 4.32 -3.17
C ILE A 236 5.97 4.54 -2.73
N ASN A 237 6.94 4.34 -3.63
CA ASN A 237 8.35 4.52 -3.32
C ASN A 237 8.69 5.98 -3.00
N ALA A 238 8.08 6.96 -3.70
CA ALA A 238 8.21 8.37 -3.37
C ALA A 238 7.64 8.68 -1.97
N GLN A 239 6.49 8.09 -1.62
CA GLN A 239 5.92 8.21 -0.27
C GLN A 239 6.83 7.60 0.79
N LEU A 240 7.39 6.41 0.53
CA LEU A 240 8.32 5.74 1.42
C LEU A 240 9.56 6.58 1.69
N GLY A 241 10.17 7.15 0.63
CA GLY A 241 11.33 8.02 0.75
C GLY A 241 11.07 9.23 1.65
N LEU A 242 9.99 9.98 1.41
CA LEU A 242 9.68 11.14 2.25
C LEU A 242 9.26 10.77 3.67
N ASN A 243 8.58 9.65 3.86
CA ASN A 243 8.25 9.16 5.19
C ASN A 243 9.50 8.76 6.00
N GLN A 244 10.52 8.22 5.34
CA GLN A 244 11.81 7.93 5.95
C GLN A 244 12.54 9.24 6.30
N SER A 245 12.59 10.22 5.40
CA SER A 245 13.16 11.55 5.67
C SER A 245 12.45 12.26 6.84
N LEU A 246 11.12 12.15 6.94
CA LEU A 246 10.35 12.67 8.07
C LEU A 246 10.81 12.06 9.40
N PHE A 247 11.02 10.74 9.43
CA PHE A 247 11.50 10.05 10.62
C PHE A 247 12.93 10.45 10.98
N GLU A 248 13.82 10.61 10.00
CA GLU A 248 15.19 11.09 10.24
C GLU A 248 15.21 12.52 10.78
N LEU A 249 14.37 13.41 10.25
CA LEU A 249 14.21 14.76 10.78
C LEU A 249 13.63 14.75 12.20
N LEU A 250 12.69 13.84 12.50
CA LEU A 250 12.17 13.67 13.85
C LEU A 250 13.28 13.31 14.84
N GLN A 251 14.19 12.42 14.44
CA GLN A 251 15.34 12.03 15.26
C GLN A 251 16.32 13.19 15.47
N LYS A 252 16.56 14.01 14.44
CA LYS A 252 17.38 15.23 14.54
C LYS A 252 16.75 16.24 15.50
N VAL A 253 15.43 16.46 15.40
CA VAL A 253 14.68 17.35 16.30
C VAL A 253 14.68 16.81 17.73
N ASP A 254 14.63 15.49 17.92
CA ASP A 254 14.73 14.90 19.25
C ASP A 254 16.08 15.14 19.93
N ARG A 255 17.17 15.06 19.16
CA ARG A 255 18.53 15.31 19.63
C ARG A 255 18.97 16.77 19.57
N CYS A 256 18.11 17.67 19.09
CA CYS A 256 18.45 19.05 18.76
C CYS A 256 19.70 19.16 17.88
N GLU A 257 19.69 18.44 16.77
CA GLU A 257 20.75 18.42 15.76
C GLU A 257 20.29 19.15 14.49
N ALA A 258 20.78 20.37 14.30
CA ALA A 258 20.59 21.14 13.07
C ALA A 258 21.91 21.82 12.68
N PRO A 259 22.15 22.09 11.38
CA PRO A 259 23.29 22.89 10.97
C PRO A 259 23.17 24.29 11.56
N LEU A 260 24.26 24.83 12.13
CA LEU A 260 24.29 26.22 12.54
C LEU A 260 24.49 27.10 11.31
N VAL A 261 23.47 27.88 10.97
CA VAL A 261 23.49 28.78 9.82
C VAL A 261 23.34 30.23 10.25
N THR A 262 24.04 31.11 9.54
CA THR A 262 23.82 32.56 9.63
C THR A 262 22.57 32.96 8.85
N THR A 263 21.97 34.09 9.19
CA THR A 263 20.83 34.66 8.44
C THR A 263 21.15 34.78 6.94
N LYS A 264 22.37 35.23 6.59
CA LYS A 264 22.81 35.36 5.20
C LYS A 264 22.85 34.02 4.45
N GLN A 265 23.27 32.93 5.11
CA GLN A 265 23.29 31.59 4.51
C GLN A 265 21.87 31.07 4.29
N TYR A 266 20.98 31.27 5.25
CA TYR A 266 19.56 30.94 5.10
C TYR A 266 18.92 31.70 3.93
N GLU A 267 19.13 33.02 3.85
CA GLU A 267 18.58 33.84 2.75
C GLU A 267 19.11 33.41 1.37
N GLU A 268 20.35 32.92 1.30
CA GLU A 268 20.90 32.38 0.05
C GLU A 268 20.20 31.08 -0.37
N LEU A 269 19.99 30.17 0.57
CA LEU A 269 19.24 28.93 0.32
C LEU A 269 17.80 29.22 -0.11
N ASP A 270 17.13 30.18 0.55
CA ASP A 270 15.77 30.57 0.18
C ASP A 270 15.72 31.19 -1.22
N ARG A 271 16.68 32.06 -1.57
CA ARG A 271 16.82 32.58 -2.95
C ARG A 271 17.04 31.47 -3.96
N GLN A 272 17.88 30.49 -3.65
CA GLN A 272 18.17 29.35 -4.52
C GLN A 272 16.90 28.52 -4.78
N LEU A 273 16.16 28.16 -3.72
CA LEU A 273 14.89 27.44 -3.84
C LEU A 273 13.90 28.18 -4.74
N ASN A 274 13.70 29.47 -4.49
CA ASN A 274 12.82 30.31 -5.30
C ASN A 274 13.27 30.43 -6.76
N SER A 275 14.58 30.44 -7.01
CA SER A 275 15.12 30.47 -8.37
C SER A 275 14.80 29.18 -9.13
N ILE A 276 15.01 28.02 -8.51
CA ILE A 276 14.70 26.71 -9.11
C ILE A 276 13.21 26.58 -9.38
N TYR A 277 12.36 26.91 -8.39
CA TYR A 277 10.92 26.91 -8.58
C TYR A 277 10.47 27.79 -9.75
N LYS A 278 11.03 29.01 -9.87
CA LYS A 278 10.72 29.91 -11.00
C LYS A 278 11.14 29.33 -12.35
N LYS A 279 12.27 28.62 -12.42
CA LYS A 279 12.70 27.92 -13.66
C LYS A 279 11.68 26.86 -14.06
N LEU A 280 11.29 25.99 -13.13
CA LEU A 280 10.26 24.96 -13.37
C LEU A 280 8.92 25.57 -13.82
N MET A 281 8.52 26.70 -13.24
CA MET A 281 7.29 27.40 -13.64
C MET A 281 7.39 28.08 -15.00
N ALA A 282 8.59 28.45 -15.44
CA ALA A 282 8.83 29.06 -16.74
C ALA A 282 8.95 28.01 -17.87
N ASP A 283 9.35 26.78 -17.54
CA ASP A 283 9.52 25.69 -18.53
C ASP A 283 8.19 25.27 -19.16
N THR A 284 8.05 25.36 -20.48
CA THR A 284 6.79 25.06 -21.18
C THR A 284 6.80 23.74 -21.95
N THR A 285 7.94 23.09 -22.09
CA THR A 285 8.11 21.98 -23.05
C THR A 285 8.43 20.67 -22.36
N SER A 286 9.18 20.72 -21.27
CA SER A 286 9.81 19.54 -20.68
C SER A 286 8.83 18.56 -20.03
N PHE A 287 7.67 19.05 -19.61
CA PHE A 287 6.64 18.20 -19.01
C PHE A 287 5.72 17.51 -20.03
N GLN A 288 5.87 17.80 -21.34
CA GLN A 288 4.92 17.37 -22.37
C GLN A 288 4.70 15.85 -22.44
N TYR A 289 5.71 15.06 -22.07
CA TYR A 289 5.67 13.60 -22.14
C TYR A 289 5.64 12.92 -20.77
N THR A 290 5.37 13.68 -19.71
CA THR A 290 5.29 13.20 -18.33
C THR A 290 3.88 13.42 -17.76
N THR A 291 3.58 12.84 -16.61
CA THR A 291 2.38 13.20 -15.84
C THR A 291 2.58 14.41 -14.93
N ILE A 292 3.79 14.96 -14.84
CA ILE A 292 4.10 16.11 -13.99
C ILE A 292 3.48 17.38 -14.59
N THR A 293 2.91 18.24 -13.75
CA THR A 293 2.28 19.50 -14.19
C THR A 293 2.71 20.67 -13.33
N LYS A 294 2.67 21.88 -13.89
CA LYS A 294 2.97 23.11 -13.13
C LYS A 294 2.01 23.31 -11.97
N GLU A 295 0.72 23.04 -12.20
CA GLU A 295 -0.32 23.09 -11.19
C GLU A 295 -0.04 22.11 -10.06
N GLY A 296 0.42 20.91 -10.41
CA GLY A 296 0.84 19.87 -9.48
C GLY A 296 2.04 20.27 -8.62
N ILE A 297 3.11 20.80 -9.24
CA ILE A 297 4.29 21.32 -8.54
C ILE A 297 3.88 22.48 -7.61
N LYS A 298 3.08 23.43 -8.10
CA LYS A 298 2.59 24.56 -7.30
C LYS A 298 1.77 24.10 -6.09
N LYS A 299 0.87 23.12 -6.28
CA LYS A 299 0.08 22.55 -5.19
C LYS A 299 0.98 21.91 -4.14
N THR A 300 1.96 21.13 -4.58
CA THR A 300 2.92 20.45 -3.71
C THR A 300 3.81 21.43 -2.95
N GLU A 301 4.28 22.51 -3.60
CA GLU A 301 5.08 23.56 -2.96
C GLU A 301 4.29 24.26 -1.83
N ILE A 302 3.01 24.54 -2.05
CA ILE A 302 2.12 25.11 -1.02
C ILE A 302 1.96 24.14 0.17
N ALA A 303 1.81 22.84 -0.09
CA ALA A 303 1.74 21.83 0.95
C ALA A 303 3.07 21.73 1.72
N TRP A 304 4.20 21.76 1.00
CA TRP A 304 5.54 21.76 1.58
C TRP A 304 5.78 22.95 2.52
N ILE A 305 5.37 24.16 2.15
CA ILE A 305 5.50 25.34 3.02
C ILE A 305 4.77 25.12 4.36
N LYS A 306 3.54 24.57 4.34
CA LYS A 306 2.78 24.25 5.57
C LYS A 306 3.47 23.17 6.39
N TYR A 307 4.05 22.17 5.74
CA TYR A 307 4.84 21.11 6.38
C TYR A 307 6.10 21.67 7.04
N ARG A 308 6.85 22.52 6.33
CA ARG A 308 8.01 23.23 6.85
C ARG A 308 7.65 24.06 8.08
N ASP A 309 6.61 24.89 7.99
CA ASP A 309 6.23 25.78 9.08
C ASP A 309 5.77 25.01 10.33
N ALA A 310 5.11 23.86 10.16
CA ALA A 310 4.75 22.97 11.28
C ALA A 310 6.01 22.41 11.98
N TRP A 311 7.03 22.01 11.20
CA TRP A 311 8.31 21.58 11.76
C TRP A 311 9.01 22.68 12.54
N ILE A 312 9.03 23.91 12.03
CA ILE A 312 9.65 25.04 12.72
C ILE A 312 8.98 25.30 14.07
N GLN A 313 7.65 25.18 14.16
CA GLN A 313 6.92 25.33 15.42
C GLN A 313 7.32 24.26 16.44
N LEU A 314 7.37 22.99 16.04
CA LEU A 314 7.84 21.90 16.90
C LEU A 314 9.29 22.12 17.35
N ALA A 315 10.17 22.43 16.40
CA ALA A 315 11.60 22.56 16.65
C ALA A 315 11.94 23.74 17.58
N ARG A 316 11.21 24.86 17.50
CA ARG A 316 11.38 26.01 18.41
C ARG A 316 11.07 25.65 19.86
N VAL A 317 10.04 24.82 20.08
CA VAL A 317 9.66 24.37 21.43
C VAL A 317 10.66 23.35 21.95
N LYS A 318 11.04 22.38 21.11
CA LYS A 318 11.92 21.28 21.53
C LYS A 318 13.39 21.71 21.68
N CYS A 319 13.85 22.61 20.82
CA CYS A 319 15.25 23.00 20.70
C CYS A 319 15.42 24.53 20.69
N PRO A 320 15.07 25.23 21.79
CA PRO A 320 14.99 26.70 21.82
C PRO A 320 16.33 27.43 21.63
N LYS A 321 17.46 26.72 21.74
CA LYS A 321 18.81 27.27 21.52
C LYS A 321 19.21 27.29 20.04
N ILE A 322 18.49 26.59 19.18
CA ILE A 322 18.75 26.53 17.74
C ILE A 322 17.82 27.52 17.04
N SER A 323 18.39 28.33 16.16
CA SER A 323 17.62 29.33 15.42
C SER A 323 16.61 28.68 14.48
N ALA A 324 15.51 29.38 14.18
CA ALA A 324 14.52 28.90 13.24
C ALA A 324 15.12 28.70 11.84
N GLU A 325 16.02 29.60 11.46
CA GLU A 325 16.75 29.62 10.19
C GLU A 325 17.58 28.35 9.99
N SER A 326 18.16 27.80 11.07
CA SER A 326 18.92 26.55 11.04
C SER A 326 18.06 25.35 10.67
N TRP A 327 16.84 25.29 11.22
CA TRP A 327 15.86 24.25 10.86
C TRP A 327 15.28 24.46 9.47
N GLN A 328 15.01 25.71 9.08
CA GLN A 328 14.52 26.03 7.74
C GLN A 328 15.55 25.69 6.67
N ALA A 329 16.83 25.96 6.91
CA ALA A 329 17.91 25.64 5.98
C ALA A 329 17.94 24.15 5.64
N LEU A 330 17.80 23.27 6.63
CA LEU A 330 17.76 21.82 6.42
C LEU A 330 16.58 21.42 5.51
N LEU A 331 15.38 21.92 5.82
CA LEU A 331 14.18 21.62 5.03
C LEU A 331 14.24 22.19 3.60
N ILE A 332 14.83 23.37 3.44
CA ILE A 332 15.03 24.00 2.13
C ILE A 332 16.03 23.20 1.29
N GLN A 333 17.12 22.70 1.88
CA GLN A 333 18.09 21.86 1.17
C GLN A 333 17.44 20.58 0.62
N ASP A 334 16.63 19.91 1.44
CA ASP A 334 15.88 18.73 1.00
C ASP A 334 14.92 19.07 -0.15
N ARG A 335 14.23 20.22 -0.07
CA ARG A 335 13.31 20.65 -1.12
C ARG A 335 14.02 21.04 -2.42
N ILE A 336 15.15 21.73 -2.32
CA ILE A 336 16.00 22.06 -3.47
C ILE A 336 16.41 20.79 -4.22
N LYS A 337 16.80 19.74 -3.48
CA LYS A 337 17.17 18.46 -4.09
C LYS A 337 16.02 17.89 -4.93
N LEU A 338 14.82 17.80 -4.35
CA LEU A 338 13.64 17.26 -5.05
C LEU A 338 13.23 18.11 -6.28
N LEU A 339 13.31 19.44 -6.18
CA LEU A 339 13.02 20.31 -7.32
C LEU A 339 14.08 20.20 -8.43
N ASN A 340 15.34 19.96 -8.08
CA ASN A 340 16.38 19.70 -9.07
C ASN A 340 16.18 18.35 -9.76
N GLU A 341 15.75 17.30 -9.05
CA GLU A 341 15.41 16.01 -9.68
C GLU A 341 14.30 16.19 -10.74
N ILE A 342 13.30 17.03 -10.49
CA ILE A 342 12.28 17.38 -11.50
C ILE A 342 12.90 18.16 -12.66
N LEU A 343 13.83 19.08 -12.39
CA LEU A 343 14.50 19.88 -13.42
C LEU A 343 15.43 19.02 -14.31
N GLU A 344 16.07 17.99 -13.75
CA GLU A 344 16.91 17.05 -14.51
C GLU A 344 16.08 16.18 -15.45
N LEU A 345 14.80 15.91 -15.14
CA LEU A 345 13.87 15.28 -16.09
C LEU A 345 13.49 16.23 -17.24
N ALA A 346 13.77 17.52 -17.09
CA ALA A 346 13.43 18.56 -18.03
C ALA A 346 14.57 18.98 -18.97
N GLU A 347 15.79 18.53 -18.71
CA GLU A 347 16.97 18.71 -19.57
C GLU A 347 17.19 17.48 -20.46
#